data_AF-A0A7V2WRC2-F1
#
_entry.id   AF-A0A7V2WRC2-F1
#
_cell.length_a   1.000
_cell.length_b   1.000
_cell.length_c   1.000
_cell.angle_alpha   90.00
_cell.angle_beta   90.00
_cell.angle_gamma   90.00
#
_symmetry.space_group_name_H-M   'P 1'
#
loop_
_entity.id
_entity.type
_entity.pdbx_description
1 polymer ?
#
loop_
_entity_poly.entity_id
_entity_poly.type
_entity_poly.pdbx_seq_one_letter_code
_entity_poly.pdbx_strand_id
1 'polypeptide(L)'
;MSKNHSLVEQHSLALIEAIKAKISQSGSISFAQFMQMALYQPGLGYYSSGLFKFGKQGDFITAPLLGHLFAQTCAKQFKQVLEQVDDGVIFELGAGTGQF
;
A
#
# COMPACT_ATOMS: atom_id res chain seq x y z
N MET A 1 -25.17 -15.98 20.41
CA MET A 1 -25.33 -15.94 18.94
C MET A 1 -24.00 -15.47 18.35
N SER A 2 -23.25 -16.36 17.69
CA SER A 2 -21.96 -16.02 17.09
C SER A 2 -22.20 -15.15 15.86
N LYS A 3 -21.69 -13.91 15.84
CA LYS A 3 -21.67 -13.10 14.62
C LYS A 3 -20.63 -13.73 13.68
N ASN A 4 -21.07 -14.31 12.56
CA ASN A 4 -20.16 -14.72 11.51
C ASN A 4 -19.53 -13.46 10.91
N HIS A 5 -18.30 -13.17 11.30
CA HIS A 5 -17.53 -12.05 10.78
C HIS A 5 -17.00 -12.35 9.39
N SER A 6 -17.02 -11.33 8.51
CA SER A 6 -16.40 -11.46 7.18
C SER A 6 -14.88 -11.69 7.29
N LEU A 7 -14.25 -12.25 6.26
CA LEU A 7 -12.79 -12.46 6.25
C LEU A 7 -12.00 -11.16 6.52
N VAL A 8 -12.49 -10.04 5.99
CA VAL A 8 -11.90 -8.70 6.21
C VAL A 8 -12.02 -8.28 7.68
N GLU A 9 -13.19 -8.50 8.29
CA GLU A 9 -13.41 -8.19 9.71
C GLU A 9 -12.54 -9.07 10.61
N GLN A 10 -12.38 -10.36 10.30
CA GLN A 10 -11.52 -11.27 11.05
C GLN A 10 -10.05 -10.82 11.01
N HIS A 11 -9.56 -10.39 9.84
CA HIS A 11 -8.22 -9.81 9.70
C HIS A 11 -8.03 -8.54 10.52
N SER A 12 -9.01 -7.63 10.47
CA SER A 12 -8.98 -6.39 11.26
C SER A 12 -8.93 -6.67 12.76
N LEU A 13 -9.76 -7.61 13.25
CA LEU A 13 -9.76 -8.02 14.65
C LEU A 13 -8.42 -8.62 15.08
N ALA A 14 -7.83 -9.50 14.27
CA ALA A 14 -6.51 -10.07 14.55
C ALA A 14 -5.41 -8.99 14.63
N LEU A 15 -5.46 -7.98 13.76
CA LEU A 15 -4.52 -6.85 13.78
C LEU A 15 -4.70 -5.97 15.02
N ILE A 16 -5.95 -5.71 15.43
CA ILE A 16 -6.27 -4.97 16.65
C ILE A 16 -5.65 -5.66 17.87
N GLU A 17 -5.77 -6.99 17.98
CA GLU A 17 -5.18 -7.74 19.09
C GLU A 17 -3.64 -7.68 19.06
N ALA A 18 -3.01 -7.74 17.88
CA ALA A 18 -1.56 -7.57 17.75
C ALA A 18 -1.08 -6.18 18.20
N ILE A 19 -1.81 -5.12 17.83
CA ILE A 19 -1.49 -3.73 18.23
C ILE A 19 -1.67 -3.56 19.74
N LYS A 20 -2.77 -4.07 20.31
CA LYS A 20 -2.99 -4.06 21.77
C LYS A 20 -1.87 -4.77 22.51
N ALA A 21 -1.46 -5.96 22.06
CA ALA A 21 -0.35 -6.69 22.68
C ALA A 21 0.95 -5.87 22.65
N LYS A 22 1.24 -5.17 21.55
CA LYS A 22 2.42 -4.30 21.44
C LYS A 22 2.38 -3.13 22.43
N ILE A 23 1.22 -2.50 22.57
CA ILE A 23 0.97 -1.43 23.55
C ILE A 23 1.15 -1.99 24.97
N SER A 24 0.51 -3.10 25.31
CA SER A 24 0.65 -3.72 26.63
C SER A 24 2.11 -4.04 27.00
N GLN A 25 2.95 -4.42 26.02
CA GLN A 25 4.36 -4.70 26.25
C GLN A 25 5.24 -3.42 26.36
N SER A 26 4.91 -2.37 25.61
CA SER A 26 5.78 -1.20 25.43
C SER A 26 5.29 0.06 26.14
N GLY A 27 4.11 0.02 26.76
CA GLY A 27 3.39 1.20 27.22
C GLY A 27 2.66 1.86 26.05
N SER A 28 2.92 3.14 25.78
CA SER A 28 2.41 3.76 24.56
C SER A 28 3.26 3.37 23.34
N ILE A 29 2.64 3.44 22.16
CA ILE A 29 3.37 3.44 20.89
C ILE A 29 3.17 4.79 20.21
N SER A 30 4.16 5.20 19.42
CA SER A 30 4.02 6.38 18.56
C SER A 30 2.99 6.12 17.46
N PHE A 31 2.42 7.19 16.91
CA PHE A 31 1.55 7.08 15.74
C PHE A 31 2.28 6.43 14.54
N ALA A 32 3.58 6.71 14.37
CA ALA A 32 4.39 6.07 13.33
C ALA A 32 4.44 4.54 13.48
N GLN A 33 4.61 4.04 14.71
CA GLN A 33 4.58 2.60 14.98
C GLN A 33 3.19 2.00 14.76
N PHE A 34 2.13 2.71 15.18
CA PHE A 34 0.76 2.30 14.89
C PHE A 34 0.52 2.17 13.38
N MET A 35 0.89 3.19 12.60
CA MET A 35 0.74 3.18 11.14
C MET A 35 1.59 2.10 10.49
N GLN A 36 2.81 1.87 10.98
CA GLN A 36 3.65 0.78 10.50
C GLN A 36 2.97 -0.57 10.64
N MET A 37 2.33 -0.84 11.78
CA MET A 37 1.59 -2.09 12.00
C MET A 37 0.31 -2.12 11.16
N ALA A 38 -0.48 -1.05 11.18
CA ALA A 38 -1.73 -0.94 10.44
C ALA A 38 -1.53 -1.17 8.92
N LEU A 39 -0.44 -0.64 8.37
CA LEU A 39 -0.13 -0.72 6.94
C LEU A 39 0.68 -1.95 6.57
N TYR A 40 1.66 -2.37 7.37
CA TYR A 40 2.69 -3.31 6.92
C TYR A 40 2.90 -4.54 7.82
N GLN A 41 2.06 -4.76 8.84
CA GLN A 41 2.15 -5.99 9.64
C GLN A 41 2.05 -7.22 8.72
N PRO A 42 3.04 -8.13 8.72
CA PRO A 42 3.02 -9.30 7.84
C PRO A 42 1.72 -10.10 7.99
N GLY A 43 1.05 -10.39 6.86
CA GLY A 43 -0.20 -11.15 6.83
C GLY A 43 -1.47 -10.39 7.25
N LEU A 44 -1.35 -9.27 7.97
CA LEU A 44 -2.51 -8.56 8.56
C LEU A 44 -2.65 -7.11 8.08
N GLY A 45 -1.54 -6.42 7.85
CA GLY A 45 -1.49 -5.01 7.49
C GLY A 45 -2.17 -4.70 6.15
N TYR A 46 -2.57 -3.46 5.97
CA TYR A 46 -3.28 -2.99 4.78
C TYR A 46 -2.51 -3.22 3.48
N TYR A 47 -1.19 -3.29 3.44
CA TYR A 47 -0.43 -3.63 2.22
C TYR A 47 0.16 -5.05 2.24
N SER A 48 -0.08 -5.82 3.31
CA SER A 48 0.62 -7.09 3.56
C SER A 48 -0.28 -8.29 3.89
N SER A 49 -1.59 -8.09 4.09
CA SER A 49 -2.60 -9.15 4.04
C SER A 49 -2.96 -9.39 2.58
N GLY A 50 -2.89 -10.56 1.97
CA GLY A 50 -3.18 -10.74 0.52
C GLY A 50 -4.62 -10.43 0.03
N LEU A 51 -5.41 -9.64 0.76
CA LEU A 51 -6.73 -9.14 0.38
C LEU A 51 -6.63 -8.12 -0.76
N PHE A 52 -7.56 -8.19 -1.72
CA PHE A 52 -7.57 -7.39 -2.95
C PHE A 52 -7.79 -5.90 -2.67
N LYS A 53 -6.97 -5.00 -3.26
CA LYS A 53 -6.85 -3.59 -2.79
C LYS A 53 -6.79 -2.49 -3.86
N PHE A 54 -6.69 -2.82 -5.14
CA PHE A 54 -6.48 -1.82 -6.19
C PHE A 54 -7.47 -1.96 -7.35
N GLY A 55 -7.84 -0.82 -7.95
CA GLY A 55 -8.74 -0.75 -9.10
C GLY A 55 -10.16 -0.28 -8.75
N LYS A 56 -11.11 -0.38 -9.69
CA LYS A 56 -12.52 0.04 -9.51
C LYS A 56 -13.26 -0.63 -8.34
N GLN A 57 -12.69 -1.69 -7.78
CA GLN A 57 -13.22 -2.46 -6.64
C GLN A 57 -12.36 -2.30 -5.36
N GLY A 58 -11.28 -1.49 -5.41
CA GLY A 58 -10.47 -1.16 -4.24
C GLY A 58 -10.95 0.11 -3.52
N ASP A 59 -10.30 0.46 -2.41
CA ASP A 59 -10.71 1.61 -1.58
C ASP A 59 -10.42 2.96 -2.24
N PHE A 60 -9.47 3.00 -3.17
CA PHE A 60 -9.08 4.19 -3.93
C PHE A 60 -8.54 3.81 -5.30
N ILE A 61 -8.53 4.79 -6.21
CA ILE A 61 -7.94 4.69 -7.55
C ILE A 61 -6.71 5.59 -7.65
N THR A 62 -5.70 5.16 -8.40
CA THR A 62 -4.49 5.94 -8.69
C THR A 62 -4.50 6.43 -10.14
N ALA A 63 -3.74 7.49 -10.44
CA ALA A 63 -3.74 8.11 -11.77
C ALA A 63 -3.40 7.13 -12.93
N PRO A 64 -2.43 6.19 -12.79
CA PRO A 64 -2.17 5.19 -13.83
C PRO A 64 -3.40 4.31 -14.16
N LEU A 65 -4.27 4.05 -13.17
CA LEU A 65 -5.46 3.22 -13.35
C LEU A 65 -6.62 3.96 -14.05
N LEU A 66 -6.51 5.28 -14.28
CA LEU A 66 -7.52 6.06 -15.00
C LEU A 66 -7.34 6.03 -16.53
N GLY A 67 -6.12 5.73 -17.01
CA GLY A 67 -5.79 5.67 -18.43
C GLY A 67 -4.34 6.04 -18.73
N HIS A 68 -3.95 5.99 -20.00
CA HIS A 68 -2.53 6.07 -20.41
C HIS A 68 -1.92 7.48 -20.39
N LEU A 69 -2.72 8.54 -20.29
CA LEU A 69 -2.22 9.92 -20.41
C LEU A 69 -1.22 10.29 -19.31
N PHE A 70 -1.39 9.76 -18.10
CA PHE A 70 -0.49 10.03 -16.98
C PHE A 70 0.93 9.52 -17.28
N ALA A 71 1.06 8.23 -17.55
CA ALA A 71 2.31 7.58 -17.95
C ALA A 71 2.98 8.25 -19.16
N GLN A 72 2.21 8.51 -20.21
CA GLN A 72 2.71 9.16 -21.43
C GLN A 72 3.22 10.58 -21.18
N THR A 73 2.60 11.31 -20.26
CA THR A 73 3.05 12.66 -19.88
C THR A 73 4.34 12.59 -19.09
N CYS A 74 4.44 11.68 -18.12
CA CYS A 74 5.67 11.46 -17.36
C CYS A 74 6.83 10.99 -18.26
N ALA A 75 6.57 10.11 -19.23
CA ALA A 75 7.59 9.62 -20.16
C ALA A 75 8.26 10.76 -20.96
N LYS A 76 7.52 11.82 -21.30
CA LYS A 76 8.10 13.01 -21.95
C LYS A 76 9.10 13.72 -21.03
N GLN A 77 8.78 13.84 -19.75
CA GLN A 77 9.69 14.43 -18.76
C GLN A 77 10.90 13.53 -18.51
N PHE A 78 10.69 12.23 -18.41
CA PHE A 78 11.77 11.26 -18.21
C PHE A 78 12.77 11.31 -19.35
N LYS A 79 12.29 11.38 -20.60
CA LYS A 79 13.14 11.53 -21.77
C LYS A 79 14.08 12.74 -21.65
N GLN A 80 13.55 13.91 -21.28
CA GLN A 80 14.36 15.13 -21.13
C GLN A 80 15.46 15.00 -20.08
N VAL A 81 15.21 14.25 -18.99
CA VAL A 81 16.19 14.00 -17.94
C VAL A 81 17.21 12.97 -18.41
N LEU A 82 16.76 11.88 -19.03
CA LEU A 82 17.62 10.81 -19.54
C LEU A 82 18.58 11.30 -20.63
N GLU A 83 18.18 12.28 -21.45
CA GLU A 83 19.06 12.91 -22.44
C GLU A 83 20.22 13.71 -21.81
N GLN A 84 20.16 14.00 -20.50
CA GLN A 84 21.19 14.78 -19.77
C GLN A 84 22.12 13.91 -18.91
N VAL A 85 21.91 12.58 -18.89
CA VAL A 85 22.71 11.66 -18.09
C VAL A 85 23.20 10.50 -18.94
N ASP A 86 24.49 10.20 -18.82
CA ASP A 86 25.04 8.99 -19.41
C ASP A 86 24.53 7.77 -18.63
N ASP A 87 24.14 6.70 -19.34
CA ASP A 87 23.66 5.43 -18.76
C ASP A 87 22.47 5.55 -17.78
N GLY A 88 21.54 6.48 -18.05
CA GLY A 88 20.36 6.70 -17.21
C GLY A 88 19.43 5.49 -17.12
N VAL A 89 18.93 5.22 -15.90
CA VAL A 89 17.95 4.15 -15.60
C VAL A 89 16.73 4.73 -14.91
N ILE A 90 15.54 4.23 -15.26
CA ILE A 90 14.29 4.53 -14.54
C ILE A 90 14.04 3.42 -13.52
N PHE A 91 13.76 3.81 -12.28
CA PHE A 91 13.38 2.89 -11.22
C PHE A 91 12.01 3.27 -10.65
N GLU A 92 11.07 2.32 -10.67
CA GLU A 92 9.73 2.51 -10.13
C GLU A 92 9.60 1.84 -8.77
N LEU A 93 9.36 2.65 -7.74
CA LEU A 93 9.11 2.17 -6.38
C LEU A 93 7.62 1.96 -6.18
N GLY A 94 7.23 0.75 -5.77
CA GLY A 94 5.83 0.45 -5.45
C GLY A 94 4.91 0.51 -6.68
N ALA A 95 5.32 -0.14 -7.78
CA ALA A 95 4.64 -0.10 -9.08
C ALA A 95 3.16 -0.53 -9.10
N GLY A 96 2.62 -1.04 -8.00
CA GLY A 96 1.23 -1.46 -7.89
C GLY A 96 0.90 -2.53 -8.93
N THR A 97 0.10 -2.17 -9.94
CA THR A 97 -0.29 -3.05 -11.05
C THR A 97 0.65 -3.00 -12.25
N GLY A 98 1.66 -2.14 -12.27
CA GLY A 98 2.59 -1.96 -13.38
C GLY A 98 1.98 -1.30 -14.62
N GLN A 99 0.91 -0.52 -14.44
CA GLN A 99 0.27 0.23 -15.54
C GLN A 99 0.90 1.61 -15.81
N PHE A 100 1.89 2.00 -15.01
CA PHE A 100 2.71 3.17 -15.30
C PHE A 100 3.55 2.94 -16.55
#